data_AF-W6TM14-F1
#
_entry.id   AF-W6TM14-F1
#
_cell.length_a   1.000
_cell.length_b   1.000
_cell.length_c   1.000
_cell.angle_alpha   90.00
_cell.angle_beta   90.00
_cell.angle_gamma   90.00
#
_symmetry.space_group_name_H-M   'P 1'
#
loop_
_entity.id
_entity.type
_entity.pdbx_description
1 polymer ?
#
loop_
_entity_poly.entity_id
_entity_poly.type
_entity_poly.pdbx_seq_one_letter_code
_entity_poly.pdbx_strand_id
1 'polypeptide(L)'
;MPFGAEVISKLNHTPDGRNFCFKLFQIPFRTYLGKDRSDKKIMLNRVLNGTLKLRASNIQLDQGKIYLLAAIQIEKEQHHLDTSVIAEASLSIEHPVTVKIGSYEHTIGNKEEFLHRRLAIQAAIYRVKKAVTFNRGGHGRKRKKKSLEDYQHQERKYIDYKLHVYSRMLIDLCVKHEAATLILVNQELKEEIAKEDPFLLQNWSYYSLKEKIAYKADRAGIQLVVE
;
A
#
# COMPACT_ATOMS: atom_id res chain seq x y z
N MET A 1 15.59 -16.68 1.99
CA MET A 1 15.49 -17.54 3.19
C MET A 1 15.08 -16.67 4.36
N PRO A 2 14.00 -17.00 5.09
CA PRO A 2 13.64 -16.30 6.32
C PRO A 2 14.60 -16.64 7.45
N PHE A 3 14.85 -15.69 8.36
CA PHE A 3 15.65 -15.87 9.56
C PHE A 3 15.03 -15.10 10.73
N GLY A 4 15.23 -15.60 11.96
CA GLY A 4 14.72 -14.94 13.15
C GLY A 4 15.48 -13.67 13.50
N ALA A 5 14.84 -12.80 14.29
CA ALA A 5 15.38 -11.50 14.66
C ALA A 5 16.69 -11.59 15.46
N GLU A 6 16.88 -12.68 16.21
CA GLU A 6 18.06 -13.00 17.03
C GLU A 6 19.36 -13.10 16.22
N VAL A 7 19.26 -13.36 14.92
CA VAL A 7 20.42 -13.44 14.01
C VAL A 7 20.99 -12.05 13.72
N ILE A 8 20.17 -11.00 13.81
CA ILE A 8 20.61 -9.61 13.73
C ILE A 8 21.11 -9.18 15.10
N SER A 9 22.40 -8.90 15.21
CA SER A 9 23.03 -8.50 16.47
C SER A 9 23.89 -7.25 16.29
N LYS A 10 24.22 -6.59 17.41
CA LYS A 10 25.07 -5.40 17.43
C LYS A 10 24.59 -4.29 16.49
N LEU A 11 23.27 -4.13 16.36
CA LEU A 11 22.69 -3.01 15.63
C LEU A 11 23.12 -1.72 16.32
N ASN A 12 23.71 -0.81 15.58
CA ASN A 12 24.19 0.48 16.07
C ASN A 12 24.23 1.50 14.93
N HIS A 13 24.39 2.78 15.28
CA HIS A 13 24.67 3.82 14.31
C HIS A 13 26.07 3.70 13.72
N THR A 14 26.22 4.07 12.45
CA THR A 14 27.54 4.35 11.88
C THR A 14 28.11 5.65 12.49
N PRO A 15 29.44 5.84 12.51
CA PRO A 15 30.05 7.03 13.13
C PRO A 15 29.56 8.37 12.57
N ASP A 16 29.14 8.39 11.30
CA ASP A 16 28.56 9.57 10.64
C ASP A 16 27.07 9.83 11.01
N GLY A 17 26.44 8.96 11.80
CA GLY A 17 25.03 9.02 12.19
C GLY A 17 24.03 8.86 11.03
N ARG A 18 24.51 8.55 9.82
CA ARG A 18 23.67 8.51 8.61
C ARG A 18 23.00 7.16 8.40
N ASN A 19 23.70 6.08 8.70
CA ASN A 19 23.27 4.71 8.48
C ASN A 19 23.42 3.88 9.76
N PHE A 20 23.20 2.57 9.63
CA PHE A 20 23.32 1.60 10.71
C PHE A 20 24.31 0.50 10.32
N CYS A 21 25.05 0.01 11.29
CA CYS A 21 25.84 -1.20 11.20
C CYS A 21 25.22 -2.28 12.09
N PHE A 22 25.31 -3.53 11.65
CA PHE A 22 24.85 -4.69 12.42
C PHE A 22 25.60 -5.92 11.94
N LYS A 23 25.51 -7.02 12.68
CA LYS A 23 25.93 -8.33 12.24
C LYS A 23 24.70 -9.16 11.90
N LEU A 24 24.78 -9.90 10.81
CA LEU A 24 23.77 -10.87 10.38
C LEU A 24 24.49 -12.18 10.08
N PHE A 25 24.14 -13.25 10.80
CA PHE A 25 24.91 -14.51 10.79
C PHE A 25 26.40 -14.28 11.07
N GLN A 26 26.71 -13.39 12.02
CA GLN A 26 28.07 -12.95 12.37
C GLN A 26 28.84 -12.18 11.28
N ILE A 27 28.29 -12.05 10.08
CA ILE A 27 28.86 -11.26 8.99
C ILE A 27 28.49 -9.79 9.21
N PRO A 28 29.44 -8.84 9.16
CA PRO A 28 29.16 -7.42 9.34
C PRO A 28 28.47 -6.84 8.11
N PHE A 29 27.38 -6.11 8.33
CA PHE A 29 26.64 -5.37 7.32
C PHE A 29 26.54 -3.88 7.67
N ARG A 30 26.42 -3.06 6.62
CA ARG A 30 26.10 -1.63 6.70
C ARG A 30 24.86 -1.35 5.85
N THR A 31 23.90 -0.60 6.40
CA THR A 31 22.74 -0.16 5.64
C THR A 31 23.07 1.02 4.73
N TYR A 32 22.32 1.15 3.64
CA TYR A 32 22.34 2.32 2.75
C TYR A 32 20.89 2.77 2.51
N LEU A 33 20.40 3.68 3.34
CA LEU A 33 18.97 4.06 3.34
C LEU A 33 18.59 5.13 2.28
N GLY A 34 19.59 5.67 1.56
CA GLY A 34 19.38 6.70 0.53
C GLY A 34 19.09 8.10 1.09
N LYS A 35 18.56 8.99 0.24
CA LYS A 35 18.19 10.37 0.62
C LYS A 35 16.87 10.43 1.38
N ASP A 36 15.97 9.48 1.13
CA ASP A 36 14.67 9.39 1.77
C ASP A 36 14.79 8.73 3.15
N ARG A 37 14.80 9.58 4.17
CA ARG A 37 15.09 9.23 5.57
C ARG A 37 13.86 9.15 6.46
N SER A 38 12.65 9.43 5.95
CA SER A 38 11.51 9.65 6.84
C SER A 38 11.09 8.36 7.55
N ASP A 39 10.96 7.24 6.84
CA ASP A 39 10.29 6.09 7.46
C ASP A 39 11.30 5.04 7.95
N LYS A 40 12.22 4.64 7.08
CA LYS A 40 13.15 3.51 7.33
C LYS A 40 14.13 3.81 8.48
N LYS A 41 14.66 5.03 8.53
CA LYS A 41 15.60 5.44 9.58
C LYS A 41 14.90 5.55 10.93
N ILE A 42 13.68 6.12 10.96
CA ILE A 42 12.88 6.22 12.19
C ILE A 42 12.54 4.82 12.71
N MET A 43 12.13 3.90 11.84
CA MET A 43 11.83 2.52 12.22
C MET A 43 13.06 1.80 12.80
N LEU A 44 14.22 1.92 12.16
CA LEU A 44 15.46 1.32 12.68
C LEU A 44 15.96 1.97 13.97
N ASN A 45 15.77 3.28 14.15
CA ASN A 45 16.02 3.96 15.42
C ASN A 45 15.12 3.42 16.53
N ARG A 46 13.84 3.23 16.25
CA ARG A 46 12.89 2.67 17.20
C ARG A 46 13.22 1.22 17.56
N VAL A 47 13.66 0.42 16.59
CA VAL A 47 14.20 -0.93 16.84
C VAL A 47 15.44 -0.88 17.72
N LEU A 48 16.38 0.02 17.43
CA LEU A 48 17.60 0.21 18.21
C LEU A 48 17.29 0.61 19.66
N ASN A 49 16.31 1.50 19.86
CA ASN A 49 15.87 1.97 21.17
C ASN A 49 14.92 0.98 21.88
N GLY A 50 14.59 -0.15 21.26
CA GLY A 50 13.72 -1.18 21.84
C GLY A 50 12.21 -0.87 21.81
N THR A 51 11.78 0.23 21.18
CA THR A 51 10.34 0.59 21.07
C THR A 51 9.62 -0.16 19.95
N LEU A 52 10.35 -0.75 19.00
CA LEU A 52 9.79 -1.64 17.99
C LEU A 52 10.56 -2.96 17.99
N LYS A 53 9.84 -4.07 17.74
CA LYS A 53 10.44 -5.41 17.71
C LYS A 53 10.63 -5.90 16.29
N LEU A 54 11.85 -6.32 15.96
CA LEU A 54 12.11 -7.09 14.75
C LEU A 54 11.47 -8.48 14.85
N ARG A 55 10.96 -8.97 13.74
CA ARG A 55 10.38 -10.30 13.57
C ARG A 55 11.17 -11.06 12.50
N ALA A 56 10.72 -12.27 12.18
CA ALA A 56 11.32 -13.09 11.14
C ALA A 56 11.43 -12.29 9.83
N SER A 57 12.67 -12.07 9.40
CA SER A 57 13.03 -11.19 8.29
C SER A 57 13.72 -11.98 7.19
N ASN A 58 13.80 -11.42 5.99
CA ASN A 58 14.38 -12.10 4.83
C ASN A 58 15.50 -11.27 4.20
N ILE A 59 16.50 -11.95 3.63
CA ILE A 59 17.41 -11.33 2.67
C ILE A 59 16.91 -11.64 1.26
N GLN A 60 16.91 -10.62 0.40
CA GLN A 60 16.66 -10.74 -1.02
C GLN A 60 17.85 -10.21 -1.81
N LEU A 61 18.34 -11.02 -2.76
CA LEU A 61 19.30 -10.58 -3.76
C LEU A 61 18.51 -10.17 -5.02
N ASP A 62 18.64 -8.92 -5.42
CA ASP A 62 17.99 -8.42 -6.64
C ASP A 62 18.92 -7.45 -7.39
N GLN A 63 19.15 -7.71 -8.67
CA GLN A 63 20.01 -6.91 -9.56
C GLN A 63 21.39 -6.57 -8.96
N GLY A 64 22.03 -7.56 -8.31
CA GLY A 64 23.35 -7.39 -7.68
C GLY A 64 23.35 -6.59 -6.38
N LYS A 65 22.17 -6.28 -5.83
CA LYS A 65 22.00 -5.62 -4.53
C LYS A 65 21.43 -6.60 -3.50
N ILE A 66 21.81 -6.38 -2.25
CA ILE A 66 21.30 -7.12 -1.09
C ILE A 66 20.28 -6.24 -0.38
N TYR A 67 19.04 -6.73 -0.29
CA TYR A 67 17.96 -6.08 0.44
C TYR A 67 17.63 -6.86 1.70
N LEU A 68 17.56 -6.15 2.82
CA LEU A 68 16.99 -6.66 4.06
C LEU A 68 15.49 -6.34 4.07
N LEU A 69 14.67 -7.38 3.90
CA LEU A 69 13.22 -7.32 4.09
C LEU A 69 12.94 -7.46 5.59
N ALA A 70 13.18 -6.38 6.33
CA ALA A 70 12.97 -6.34 7.77
C ALA A 70 11.46 -6.35 8.09
N ALA A 71 11.01 -7.41 8.76
CA ALA A 71 9.67 -7.45 9.33
C ALA A 71 9.70 -6.82 10.71
N ILE A 72 8.92 -5.77 10.92
CA ILE A 72 8.85 -5.05 12.20
C ILE A 72 7.43 -5.17 12.70
N GLN A 73 7.28 -5.58 13.97
CA GLN A 73 5.99 -5.55 14.63
C GLN A 73 5.62 -4.10 14.95
N ILE A 74 4.49 -3.66 14.42
CA ILE A 74 3.89 -2.36 14.69
C ILE A 74 2.75 -2.61 15.68
N GLU A 75 2.77 -1.91 16.81
CA GLU A 75 1.67 -1.95 17.77
C GLU A 75 0.47 -1.16 17.22
N LYS A 76 -0.74 -1.53 17.66
CA LYS A 76 -1.95 -0.81 17.28
C LYS A 76 -1.87 0.62 17.79
N GLU A 77 -2.34 1.56 16.97
CA GLU A 77 -2.49 2.95 17.37
C GLU A 77 -3.48 3.02 18.53
N GLN A 78 -3.17 3.80 19.58
CA GLN A 78 -4.07 4.01 20.70
C GLN A 78 -5.03 5.14 20.36
N HIS A 79 -6.23 4.77 19.93
CA HIS A 79 -7.35 5.70 19.69
C HIS A 79 -8.45 5.47 20.71
N HIS A 80 -9.15 6.54 21.10
CA HIS A 80 -10.41 6.42 21.84
C HIS A 80 -11.51 6.12 20.82
N LEU A 81 -12.11 4.94 20.93
CA LEU A 81 -13.17 4.47 20.02
C LEU A 81 -14.38 4.04 20.86
N ASP A 82 -15.56 4.45 20.45
CA ASP A 82 -16.83 4.06 21.04
C ASP A 82 -17.40 2.84 20.29
N THR A 83 -17.58 1.74 21.04
CA THR A 83 -18.19 0.50 20.55
C THR A 83 -19.63 0.65 20.05
N SER A 84 -20.33 1.71 20.45
CA SER A 84 -21.70 2.00 20.00
C SER A 84 -21.74 2.67 18.63
N VAL A 85 -20.63 3.28 18.18
CA VAL A 85 -20.57 4.01 16.92
C VAL A 85 -20.12 3.07 15.80
N ILE A 86 -21.00 2.91 14.81
CA ILE A 86 -20.79 2.08 13.63
C ILE A 86 -20.66 2.98 12.41
N ALA A 87 -19.60 2.77 11.64
CA ALA A 87 -19.41 3.35 10.32
C ALA A 87 -19.79 2.33 9.24
N GLU A 88 -20.69 2.69 8.35
CA GLU A 88 -21.06 1.89 7.18
C GLU A 88 -20.36 2.47 5.96
N ALA A 89 -19.63 1.65 5.21
CA ALA A 89 -18.93 2.07 4.01
C ALA A 89 -19.33 1.23 2.80
N SER A 90 -19.62 1.91 1.70
CA SER A 90 -20.01 1.34 0.41
C SER A 90 -18.94 1.68 -0.62
N LEU A 91 -18.37 0.65 -1.27
CA LEU A 91 -17.37 0.83 -2.32
C LEU A 91 -18.07 0.85 -3.69
N SER A 92 -17.76 1.82 -4.55
CA SER A 92 -18.37 1.93 -5.89
C SER A 92 -17.45 2.62 -6.89
N ILE A 93 -17.69 2.45 -8.19
CA ILE A 93 -16.86 3.09 -9.22
C ILE A 93 -17.10 4.61 -9.37
N GLU A 94 -18.31 5.07 -9.07
CA GLU A 94 -18.69 6.48 -9.19
C GLU A 94 -18.17 7.30 -8.01
N HIS A 95 -18.37 6.77 -6.81
CA HIS A 95 -17.79 7.27 -5.57
C HIS A 95 -16.98 6.14 -4.93
N PRO A 96 -15.62 6.17 -5.01
CA PRO A 96 -14.76 5.09 -4.55
C PRO A 96 -15.09 4.55 -3.17
N VAL A 97 -15.42 5.45 -2.24
CA VAL A 97 -15.95 5.11 -0.93
C VAL A 97 -17.05 6.10 -0.57
N THR A 98 -18.23 5.63 -0.19
CA THR A 98 -19.23 6.40 0.53
C THR A 98 -19.28 5.89 1.96
N VAL A 99 -19.18 6.76 2.95
CA VAL A 99 -19.23 6.40 4.36
C VAL A 99 -20.41 7.09 5.04
N LYS A 100 -21.11 6.36 5.89
CA LYS A 100 -22.21 6.83 6.72
C LYS A 100 -21.95 6.48 8.17
N ILE A 101 -22.06 7.46 9.07
CA ILE A 101 -21.87 7.31 10.51
C ILE A 101 -23.02 8.05 11.20
N GLY A 102 -24.04 7.30 11.62
CA GLY A 102 -25.30 7.88 12.11
C GLY A 102 -25.97 8.76 11.05
N SER A 103 -26.10 10.07 11.33
CA SER A 103 -26.62 11.07 10.38
C SER A 103 -25.57 11.70 9.47
N TYR A 104 -24.29 11.42 9.71
CA TYR A 104 -23.20 11.95 8.90
C TYR A 104 -22.99 11.07 7.67
N GLU A 105 -22.92 11.67 6.48
CA GLU A 105 -22.59 10.98 5.24
C GLU A 105 -21.51 11.75 4.48
N HIS A 106 -20.54 11.01 3.93
CA HIS A 106 -19.44 11.59 3.19
C HIS A 106 -18.97 10.68 2.06
N THR A 107 -18.61 11.28 0.93
CA THR A 107 -18.05 10.57 -0.23
C THR A 107 -16.57 10.89 -0.38
N ILE A 108 -15.75 9.86 -0.57
CA ILE A 108 -14.30 9.96 -0.74
C ILE A 108 -13.96 9.62 -2.18
N GLY A 109 -13.41 10.61 -2.87
CA GLY A 109 -13.10 10.52 -4.28
C GLY A 109 -14.35 10.63 -5.17
N ASN A 110 -14.10 10.69 -6.48
CA ASN A 110 -15.16 10.73 -7.48
C ASN A 110 -14.68 10.06 -8.78
N LYS A 111 -15.62 9.82 -9.68
CA LYS A 111 -15.41 9.20 -10.99
C LYS A 111 -14.38 9.94 -11.84
N GLU A 112 -14.39 11.27 -11.79
CA GLU A 112 -13.47 12.11 -12.57
C GLU A 112 -12.02 11.90 -12.16
N GLU A 113 -11.78 11.99 -10.86
CA GLU A 113 -10.47 11.78 -10.29
C GLU A 113 -10.02 10.34 -10.49
N PHE A 114 -10.84 9.33 -10.18
CA PHE A 114 -10.39 7.95 -10.20
C PHE A 114 -10.45 7.31 -11.59
N LEU A 115 -11.66 7.14 -12.12
CA LEU A 115 -11.92 6.36 -13.32
C LEU A 115 -11.47 7.10 -14.58
N HIS A 116 -11.90 8.34 -14.78
CA HIS A 116 -11.61 9.07 -16.02
C HIS A 116 -10.10 9.29 -16.20
N ARG A 117 -9.39 9.58 -15.10
CA ARG A 117 -7.92 9.65 -15.13
C ARG A 117 -7.27 8.31 -15.45
N ARG A 118 -7.78 7.19 -14.93
CA ARG A 118 -7.29 5.85 -15.29
C ARG A 118 -7.51 5.55 -16.78
N LEU A 119 -8.69 5.85 -17.31
CA LEU A 119 -9.01 5.66 -18.73
C LEU A 119 -8.09 6.50 -19.64
N ALA A 120 -7.76 7.73 -19.25
CA ALA A 120 -6.80 8.55 -19.97
C ALA A 120 -5.40 7.91 -20.03
N ILE A 121 -4.93 7.32 -18.92
CA ILE A 121 -3.66 6.58 -18.87
C ILE A 121 -3.73 5.33 -19.75
N GLN A 122 -4.83 4.58 -19.72
CA GLN A 122 -5.03 3.41 -20.58
C GLN A 122 -5.04 3.76 -22.08
N ALA A 123 -5.68 4.87 -22.45
CA ALA A 123 -5.64 5.39 -23.81
C ALA A 123 -4.21 5.76 -24.24
N ALA A 124 -3.40 6.31 -23.33
CA ALA A 124 -1.98 6.55 -23.58
C ALA A 124 -1.19 5.23 -23.75
N ILE A 125 -1.43 4.24 -22.88
CA ILE A 125 -0.83 2.89 -23.00
C ILE A 125 -1.15 2.28 -24.36
N TYR A 126 -2.40 2.37 -24.82
CA TYR A 126 -2.83 1.83 -26.10
C TYR A 126 -2.09 2.48 -27.27
N ARG A 127 -1.95 3.81 -27.27
CA ARG A 127 -1.17 4.55 -28.28
C ARG A 127 0.30 4.13 -28.28
N VAL A 128 0.91 4.05 -27.09
CA VAL A 128 2.31 3.62 -26.95
C VAL A 128 2.50 2.19 -27.42
N LYS A 129 1.56 1.28 -27.11
CA LYS A 129 1.60 -0.12 -27.55
C LYS A 129 1.67 -0.24 -29.07
N LYS A 130 0.93 0.59 -29.82
CA LYS A 130 1.03 0.67 -31.29
C LYS A 130 2.38 1.26 -31.73
N ALA A 131 2.84 2.31 -31.06
CA ALA A 131 4.09 2.98 -31.41
C ALA A 131 5.36 2.14 -31.16
N VAL A 132 5.31 1.18 -30.24
CA VAL A 132 6.45 0.30 -29.88
C VAL A 132 7.07 -0.42 -31.08
N THR A 133 6.30 -0.69 -32.14
CA THR A 133 6.83 -1.33 -33.36
C THR A 133 7.91 -0.48 -34.04
N PHE A 134 7.78 0.85 -33.98
CA PHE A 134 8.68 1.84 -34.57
C PHE A 134 9.87 2.21 -33.66
N ASN A 135 9.94 1.69 -32.43
CA ASN A 135 11.10 1.89 -31.56
C ASN A 135 12.35 1.23 -32.16
N ARG A 136 13.52 1.87 -31.97
CA ARG A 136 14.83 1.34 -32.40
C ARG A 136 15.03 -0.10 -31.91
N GLY A 137 15.35 -0.99 -32.86
CA GLY A 137 15.63 -2.41 -32.61
C GLY A 137 17.07 -2.67 -32.16
N GLY A 138 17.50 -3.94 -32.21
CA GLY A 138 18.90 -4.34 -32.00
C GLY A 138 19.33 -4.61 -30.55
N HIS A 139 18.57 -4.16 -29.55
CA HIS A 139 18.89 -4.34 -28.12
C HIS A 139 17.86 -5.21 -27.36
N GLY A 140 17.15 -6.08 -28.09
CA GLY A 140 16.20 -7.03 -27.53
C GLY A 140 14.81 -6.46 -27.18
N ARG A 141 13.90 -7.38 -26.85
CA ARG A 141 12.48 -7.10 -26.59
C ARG A 141 12.27 -6.15 -25.41
N LYS A 142 13.03 -6.33 -24.33
CA LYS A 142 12.95 -5.49 -23.12
C LYS A 142 13.24 -4.03 -23.44
N ARG A 143 14.32 -3.76 -24.19
CA ARG A 143 14.65 -2.38 -24.61
C ARG A 143 13.59 -1.81 -25.54
N LYS A 144 13.09 -2.61 -26.49
CA LYS A 144 12.05 -2.18 -27.44
C LYS A 144 10.72 -1.83 -26.74
N LYS A 145 10.35 -2.57 -25.69
CA LYS A 145 9.11 -2.40 -24.92
C LYS A 145 9.22 -1.48 -23.70
N LYS A 146 10.40 -0.93 -23.40
CA LYS A 146 10.63 -0.11 -22.20
C LYS A 146 9.58 0.99 -22.02
N SER A 147 9.26 1.74 -23.08
CA SER A 147 8.26 2.81 -22.99
C SER A 147 6.88 2.28 -22.59
N LEU A 148 6.46 1.14 -23.13
CA LEU A 148 5.18 0.52 -22.75
C LEU A 148 5.18 0.10 -21.28
N GLU A 149 6.26 -0.51 -20.79
CA GLU A 149 6.41 -0.92 -19.40
C GLU A 149 6.33 0.29 -18.45
N ASP A 150 6.95 1.42 -18.82
CA ASP A 150 6.94 2.66 -18.04
C ASP A 150 5.50 3.21 -17.86
N TYR A 151 4.69 3.22 -18.93
CA TYR A 151 3.28 3.67 -18.86
C TYR A 151 2.40 2.69 -18.08
N GLN A 152 2.60 1.37 -18.24
CA GLN A 152 1.88 0.37 -17.44
C GLN A 152 2.20 0.50 -15.95
N HIS A 153 3.46 0.78 -15.62
CA HIS A 153 3.87 1.04 -14.25
C HIS A 153 3.28 2.35 -13.71
N GLN A 154 3.13 3.37 -14.56
CA GLN A 154 2.44 4.61 -14.20
C GLN A 154 0.96 4.36 -13.85
N GLU A 155 0.23 3.55 -14.62
CA GLU A 155 -1.15 3.16 -14.28
C GLU A 155 -1.22 2.47 -12.91
N ARG A 156 -0.36 1.47 -12.68
CA ARG A 156 -0.32 0.73 -11.41
C ARG A 156 -0.04 1.66 -10.23
N LYS A 157 0.97 2.52 -10.35
CA LYS A 157 1.31 3.52 -9.33
C LYS A 157 0.16 4.48 -9.06
N TYR A 158 -0.52 4.91 -10.11
CA TYR A 158 -1.65 5.82 -10.00
C TYR A 158 -2.78 5.20 -9.17
N ILE A 159 -3.19 3.99 -9.53
CA ILE A 159 -4.25 3.26 -8.82
C ILE A 159 -3.83 3.01 -7.37
N ASP A 160 -2.65 2.43 -7.16
CA ASP A 160 -2.17 2.09 -5.81
C ASP A 160 -2.12 3.32 -4.89
N TYR A 161 -1.64 4.45 -5.41
CA TYR A 161 -1.66 5.74 -4.70
C TYR A 161 -3.08 6.14 -4.30
N LYS A 162 -4.04 6.13 -5.24
CA LYS A 162 -5.43 6.52 -4.96
C LYS A 162 -6.08 5.61 -3.92
N LEU A 163 -5.90 4.29 -4.04
CA LEU A 163 -6.43 3.34 -3.07
C LEU A 163 -5.81 3.56 -1.68
N HIS A 164 -4.52 3.89 -1.60
CA HIS A 164 -3.87 4.27 -0.34
C HIS A 164 -4.44 5.57 0.24
N VAL A 165 -4.71 6.58 -0.58
CA VAL A 165 -5.31 7.84 -0.10
C VAL A 165 -6.72 7.58 0.42
N TYR A 166 -7.58 6.94 -0.37
CA TYR A 166 -8.98 6.73 0.00
C TYR A 166 -9.14 5.87 1.25
N SER A 167 -8.41 4.75 1.33
CA SER A 167 -8.44 3.91 2.53
C SER A 167 -7.86 4.62 3.76
N ARG A 168 -6.95 5.60 3.61
CA ARG A 168 -6.48 6.38 4.77
C ARG A 168 -7.55 7.40 5.21
N MET A 169 -8.13 8.13 4.25
CA MET A 169 -9.20 9.08 4.52
C MET A 169 -10.40 8.43 5.20
N LEU A 170 -10.80 7.21 4.78
CA LEU A 170 -11.87 6.46 5.42
C LEU A 170 -11.58 6.20 6.90
N ILE A 171 -10.39 5.64 7.19
CA ILE A 171 -10.01 5.30 8.57
C ILE A 171 -9.86 6.57 9.42
N ASP A 172 -9.31 7.65 8.86
CA ASP A 172 -9.21 8.93 9.58
C ASP A 172 -10.60 9.50 9.90
N LEU A 173 -11.60 9.33 9.03
CA LEU A 173 -13.00 9.69 9.32
C LEU A 173 -13.59 8.82 10.43
N CYS A 174 -13.37 7.50 10.38
CA CYS A 174 -13.84 6.60 11.44
C CYS A 174 -13.23 6.98 12.80
N VAL A 175 -11.92 7.24 12.86
CA VAL A 175 -11.25 7.69 14.10
C VAL A 175 -11.80 9.04 14.57
N LYS A 176 -12.01 9.99 13.64
CA LYS A 176 -12.55 11.32 13.97
C LYS A 176 -13.94 11.25 14.60
N HIS A 177 -14.76 10.30 14.17
CA HIS A 177 -16.10 10.07 14.70
C HIS A 177 -16.11 8.98 15.78
N GLU A 178 -14.94 8.55 16.27
CA GLU A 178 -14.79 7.55 17.32
C GLU A 178 -15.48 6.21 17.01
N ALA A 179 -15.62 5.85 15.73
CA ALA A 179 -16.25 4.61 15.31
C ALA A 179 -15.36 3.41 15.60
N ALA A 180 -15.79 2.49 16.47
CA ALA A 180 -15.06 1.26 16.75
C ALA A 180 -15.27 0.18 15.69
N THR A 181 -16.41 0.20 14.98
CA THR A 181 -16.76 -0.81 13.99
C THR A 181 -16.98 -0.16 12.62
N LEU A 182 -16.33 -0.73 11.59
CA LEU A 182 -16.52 -0.38 10.20
C LEU A 182 -17.14 -1.57 9.46
N ILE A 183 -18.32 -1.37 8.88
CA ILE A 183 -19.04 -2.38 8.08
C ILE A 183 -18.87 -2.00 6.61
N LEU A 184 -18.28 -2.89 5.82
CA LEU A 184 -18.29 -2.77 4.35
C LEU A 184 -19.56 -3.41 3.83
N VAL A 185 -20.47 -2.58 3.29
CA VAL A 185 -21.83 -2.99 2.92
C VAL A 185 -21.91 -3.39 1.44
N ASN A 186 -22.70 -4.44 1.17
CA ASN A 186 -23.05 -4.95 -0.15
C ASN A 186 -21.83 -5.33 -1.00
N GLN A 187 -20.80 -5.93 -0.39
CA GLN A 187 -19.59 -6.32 -1.12
C GLN A 187 -19.84 -7.54 -2.01
N GLU A 188 -20.49 -8.58 -1.50
CA GLU A 188 -20.68 -9.82 -2.26
C GLU A 188 -21.48 -9.58 -3.54
N LEU A 189 -22.62 -8.90 -3.42
CA LEU A 189 -23.48 -8.53 -4.55
C LEU A 189 -22.72 -7.69 -5.60
N LYS A 190 -21.90 -6.73 -5.17
CA LYS A 190 -21.12 -5.88 -6.08
C LYS A 190 -19.99 -6.62 -6.77
N GLU A 191 -19.35 -7.56 -6.07
CA GLU A 191 -18.33 -8.42 -6.65
C GLU A 191 -18.94 -9.36 -7.70
N GLU A 192 -20.15 -9.87 -7.48
CA GLU A 192 -20.89 -10.66 -8.48
C GLU A 192 -21.23 -9.86 -9.73
N ILE A 193 -21.84 -8.68 -9.57
CA ILE A 193 -22.14 -7.78 -10.69
C ILE A 193 -20.87 -7.42 -11.47
N ALA A 194 -19.75 -7.19 -10.76
CA ALA A 194 -18.49 -6.84 -11.41
C ALA A 194 -17.84 -8.00 -12.17
N LYS A 195 -18.14 -9.27 -11.84
CA LYS A 195 -17.68 -10.41 -12.64
C LYS A 195 -18.38 -10.47 -14.00
N GLU A 196 -19.64 -10.03 -14.05
CA GLU A 196 -20.43 -10.00 -15.28
C GLU A 196 -20.13 -8.79 -16.15
N ASP A 197 -19.64 -7.68 -15.57
CA ASP A 197 -19.23 -6.48 -16.30
C ASP A 197 -17.70 -6.42 -16.52
N PRO A 198 -17.19 -6.67 -17.75
CA PRO A 198 -15.77 -6.62 -18.06
C PRO A 198 -15.13 -5.24 -17.78
N PHE A 199 -15.92 -4.17 -17.90
CA PHE A 199 -15.45 -2.81 -17.64
C PHE A 199 -15.17 -2.61 -16.15
N LEU A 200 -16.07 -3.08 -15.27
CA LEU A 200 -15.86 -3.04 -13.83
C LEU A 200 -14.70 -3.94 -13.42
N LEU A 201 -14.66 -5.19 -13.92
CA LEU A 201 -13.59 -6.13 -13.61
C LEU A 201 -12.20 -5.57 -13.93
N GLN A 202 -12.09 -4.88 -15.07
CA GLN A 202 -10.83 -4.28 -15.50
C GLN A 202 -10.48 -3.03 -14.67
N ASN A 203 -11.47 -2.15 -14.43
CA ASN A 203 -11.22 -0.78 -13.99
C ASN A 203 -11.44 -0.53 -12.51
N TRP A 204 -12.07 -1.46 -11.80
CA TRP A 204 -12.44 -1.28 -10.42
C TRP A 204 -11.76 -2.31 -9.51
N SER A 205 -10.82 -1.83 -8.70
CA SER A 205 -9.90 -2.66 -7.92
C SER A 205 -10.42 -2.93 -6.50
N TYR A 206 -11.61 -3.54 -6.38
CA TYR A 206 -12.27 -3.83 -5.09
C TYR A 206 -11.34 -4.50 -4.08
N TYR A 207 -10.74 -5.63 -4.47
CA TYR A 207 -9.90 -6.44 -3.58
C TYR A 207 -8.75 -5.64 -2.98
N SER A 208 -8.02 -4.89 -3.81
CA SER A 208 -6.88 -4.08 -3.34
C SER A 208 -7.31 -2.94 -2.42
N LEU A 209 -8.50 -2.37 -2.60
CA LEU A 209 -9.01 -1.33 -1.69
C LEU A 209 -9.42 -1.95 -0.34
N LYS A 210 -10.14 -3.07 -0.37
CA LYS A 210 -10.58 -3.83 0.80
C LYS A 210 -9.38 -4.26 1.67
N GLU A 211 -8.33 -4.80 1.06
CA GLU A 211 -7.09 -5.17 1.76
C GLU A 211 -6.44 -3.96 2.46
N LYS A 212 -6.36 -2.80 1.78
CA LYS A 212 -5.76 -1.59 2.37
C LYS A 212 -6.63 -1.02 3.49
N ILE A 213 -7.96 -1.13 3.40
CA ILE A 213 -8.89 -0.75 4.47
C ILE A 213 -8.67 -1.69 5.66
N ALA A 214 -8.70 -3.01 5.46
CA ALA A 214 -8.51 -4.01 6.51
C ALA A 214 -7.19 -3.81 7.27
N TYR A 215 -6.08 -3.63 6.55
CA TYR A 215 -4.78 -3.39 7.16
C TYR A 215 -4.75 -2.11 8.02
N LYS A 216 -5.38 -1.03 7.56
CA LYS A 216 -5.38 0.25 8.30
C LYS A 216 -6.40 0.29 9.43
N ALA A 217 -7.52 -0.39 9.28
CA ALA A 217 -8.52 -0.58 10.33
C ALA A 217 -7.92 -1.36 11.50
N ASP A 218 -7.27 -2.50 11.23
CA ASP A 218 -6.60 -3.30 12.26
C ASP A 218 -5.52 -2.48 12.99
N ARG A 219 -4.75 -1.68 12.24
CA ARG A 219 -3.74 -0.79 12.81
C ARG A 219 -4.34 0.31 13.68
N ALA A 220 -5.53 0.81 13.36
CA ALA A 220 -6.25 1.81 14.14
C ALA A 220 -7.08 1.20 15.29
N GLY A 221 -7.13 -0.13 15.42
CA GLY A 221 -7.96 -0.80 16.42
C GLY A 221 -9.45 -0.86 16.06
N ILE A 222 -9.82 -0.55 14.82
CA ILE A 222 -11.20 -0.58 14.32
C ILE A 222 -11.52 -2.01 13.84
N GLN A 223 -12.64 -2.56 14.29
CA GLN A 223 -13.14 -3.85 13.84
C GLN A 223 -13.76 -3.71 12.45
N LEU A 224 -13.24 -4.45 11.47
CA LEU A 224 -13.80 -4.51 10.13
C LEU A 224 -14.75 -5.71 10.00
N VAL A 225 -15.99 -5.45 9.60
CA VAL A 225 -16.98 -6.46 9.20
C VAL A 225 -17.25 -6.28 7.71
N VAL A 226 -17.42 -7.39 6.99
CA VAL A 226 -17.68 -7.38 5.56
C VAL A 226 -19.00 -8.11 5.33
N GLU A 227 -19.95 -7.41 4.72
CA GLU A 227 -21.29 -7.88 4.34
C GLU A 227 -21.53 -7.70 2.83
#